data_AF-A0A9X8UTZ8-F1
#
_entry.id   AF-A0A9X8UTZ8-F1
#
_cell.length_a   1.000
_cell.length_b   1.000
_cell.length_c   1.000
_cell.angle_alpha   90.00
_cell.angle_beta   90.00
_cell.angle_gamma   90.00
#
_symmetry.space_group_name_H-M   'P 1'
#
loop_
_entity.id
_entity.type
_entity.pdbx_description
1 polymer ?
#
loop_
_entity_poly.entity_id
_entity_poly.type
_entity_poly.pdbx_seq_one_letter_code
_entity_poly.pdbx_strand_id
1 'polypeptide(L)'
;MDTPRIPVSSIMARWNSADQAVDLVIDGTAVIDIVDIQRHWGVSPFARRFSRAAVHQWLTDYRGAYGDRDERLSGEELEITVCRACGDMDCGNLAVEVEMTADTVTWRRPHWAGDDDENDDEPDANDPESLFPQLLVFNRVQYDTALIDAERFIARSRWRRQEPEAAIWLDRLRNRFMRLWNK
;
A
#
# COMPACT_ATOMS: atom_id res chain seq x y z
N MET A 1 19.67 -31.74 10.04
CA MET A 1 19.22 -30.44 10.58
C MET A 1 18.17 -29.95 9.61
N ASP A 2 16.90 -30.05 9.98
CA ASP A 2 15.80 -29.53 9.16
C ASP A 2 15.82 -28.01 9.28
N THR A 3 16.02 -27.32 8.16
CA THR A 3 15.87 -25.87 8.09
C THR A 3 14.41 -25.55 8.40
N PRO A 4 14.09 -24.68 9.37
CA PRO A 4 12.71 -24.31 9.64
C PRO A 4 12.09 -23.75 8.36
N ARG A 5 11.00 -24.38 7.90
CA ARG A 5 10.22 -23.88 6.76
C ARG A 5 9.50 -22.62 7.19
N ILE A 6 9.78 -21.52 6.51
CA ILE A 6 9.00 -20.30 6.64
C ILE A 6 7.57 -20.62 6.16
N PRO A 7 6.53 -20.37 6.98
CA PRO A 7 5.15 -20.64 6.59
C PRO A 7 4.76 -19.75 5.40
N VAL A 8 3.97 -20.32 4.48
CA VAL A 8 3.41 -19.59 3.33
C VAL A 8 2.06 -19.02 3.72
N SER A 9 1.90 -17.70 3.63
CA SER A 9 0.65 -16.99 3.83
C SER A 9 -0.23 -17.05 2.58
N SER A 10 -1.54 -17.05 2.81
CA SER A 10 -2.55 -16.90 1.76
C SER A 10 -2.82 -15.43 1.45
N ILE A 11 -3.17 -15.13 0.20
CA ILE A 11 -3.55 -13.79 -0.23
C ILE A 11 -4.72 -13.85 -1.22
N MET A 12 -5.67 -12.92 -1.10
CA MET A 12 -6.77 -12.73 -2.05
C MET A 12 -7.20 -11.27 -2.14
N ALA A 13 -7.90 -10.90 -3.22
CA ALA A 13 -8.54 -9.59 -3.34
C ALA A 13 -10.02 -9.64 -2.95
N ARG A 14 -10.49 -8.60 -2.25
CA ARG A 14 -11.88 -8.46 -1.82
C ARG A 14 -12.38 -7.04 -2.08
N TRP A 15 -13.62 -6.91 -2.55
CA TRP A 15 -14.28 -5.61 -2.58
C TRP A 15 -14.71 -5.15 -1.18
N ASN A 16 -14.25 -3.97 -0.78
CA ASN A 16 -14.67 -3.27 0.44
C ASN A 16 -15.66 -2.15 0.06
N SER A 17 -16.93 -2.37 0.39
CA SER A 17 -18.00 -1.42 0.07
C SER A 17 -17.97 -0.16 0.95
N ALA A 18 -17.43 -0.23 2.16
CA ALA A 18 -17.36 0.92 3.07
C ALA A 18 -16.37 1.96 2.55
N ASP A 19 -15.16 1.52 2.18
CA ASP A 19 -14.12 2.42 1.67
C ASP A 19 -14.15 2.60 0.14
N GLN A 20 -15.05 1.87 -0.53
CA GLN A 20 -15.12 1.82 -1.99
C GLN A 20 -13.75 1.46 -2.59
N ALA A 21 -13.15 0.41 -2.06
CA ALA A 21 -11.78 0.00 -2.36
C ALA A 21 -11.69 -1.51 -2.61
N VAL A 22 -10.59 -1.93 -3.24
CA VAL A 22 -10.20 -3.35 -3.24
C VAL A 22 -9.21 -3.56 -2.12
N ASP A 23 -9.54 -4.38 -1.14
CA ASP A 23 -8.59 -4.80 -0.11
C ASP A 23 -7.84 -6.04 -0.57
N LEU A 24 -6.53 -6.10 -0.31
CA LEU A 24 -5.82 -7.37 -0.24
C LEU A 24 -6.03 -7.96 1.15
N VAL A 25 -6.31 -9.26 1.20
CA VAL A 25 -6.64 -10.02 2.42
C VAL A 25 -5.59 -11.10 2.59
N ILE A 26 -4.87 -11.06 3.71
CA ILE A 26 -3.78 -11.96 4.09
C ILE A 26 -4.27 -12.82 5.24
N ASP A 27 -4.25 -14.15 5.06
CA ASP A 27 -4.68 -15.10 6.09
C ASP A 27 -6.05 -14.78 6.72
N GLY A 28 -6.95 -14.27 5.88
CA GLY A 28 -8.32 -13.89 6.26
C GLY A 28 -8.50 -12.46 6.77
N THR A 29 -7.42 -11.70 6.96
CA THR A 29 -7.46 -10.32 7.47
C THR A 29 -7.07 -9.32 6.39
N ALA A 30 -7.84 -8.26 6.19
CA ALA A 30 -7.48 -7.24 5.21
C ALA A 30 -6.23 -6.49 5.66
N VAL A 31 -5.32 -6.15 4.74
CA VAL A 31 -4.10 -5.39 5.04
C VAL A 31 -4.42 -4.12 5.84
N ILE A 32 -5.47 -3.39 5.44
CA ILE A 32 -5.88 -2.18 6.16
C ILE A 32 -6.36 -2.42 7.59
N ASP A 33 -6.93 -3.59 7.86
CA ASP A 33 -7.39 -3.97 9.20
C ASP A 33 -6.23 -4.44 10.09
N ILE A 34 -5.09 -4.80 9.50
CA ILE A 34 -3.85 -5.13 10.22
C ILE A 34 -3.17 -3.83 10.66
N VAL A 35 -2.99 -2.90 9.72
CA VAL A 35 -2.11 -1.74 9.90
C VAL A 35 -2.78 -0.55 10.58
N ASP A 36 -4.10 -0.44 10.47
CA ASP A 36 -4.87 0.69 10.99
C ASP A 36 -6.21 0.16 11.47
N ILE A 37 -6.18 -0.60 12.56
CA ILE A 37 -7.36 -1.25 13.16
C ILE A 37 -8.48 -0.24 13.44
N GLN A 38 -8.11 0.97 13.85
CA GLN A 38 -9.07 2.06 14.11
C GLN A 38 -9.51 2.78 12.84
N ARG A 39 -8.88 2.47 11.70
CA ARG A 39 -9.16 3.02 10.37
C ARG A 39 -9.12 4.55 10.40
N HIS A 40 -8.11 5.14 11.01
CA HIS A 40 -8.00 6.58 11.17
C HIS A 40 -7.24 7.26 10.03
N TRP A 41 -6.23 6.62 9.45
CA TRP A 41 -5.25 7.28 8.58
C TRP A 41 -5.02 6.57 7.24
N GLY A 42 -5.11 5.24 7.20
CA GLY A 42 -4.82 4.45 6.01
C GLY A 42 -6.06 4.12 5.15
N VAL A 43 -5.80 3.79 3.89
CA VAL A 43 -6.72 3.05 3.03
C VAL A 43 -5.94 2.20 2.03
N SER A 44 -6.59 1.20 1.43
CA SER A 44 -6.01 0.47 0.30
C SER A 44 -5.62 1.41 -0.84
N PRO A 45 -4.44 1.22 -1.47
CA PRO A 45 -4.05 1.94 -2.69
C PRO A 45 -5.07 1.80 -3.82
N PHE A 46 -5.86 0.72 -3.81
CA PHE A 46 -6.87 0.45 -4.84
C PHE A 46 -8.25 1.09 -4.55
N ALA A 47 -8.29 2.16 -3.76
CA ALA A 47 -9.50 2.88 -3.43
C ALA A 47 -9.98 3.81 -4.57
N ARG A 48 -11.28 3.79 -4.88
CA ARG A 48 -11.90 4.60 -5.94
C ARG A 48 -11.79 6.11 -5.77
N ARG A 49 -11.33 6.57 -4.60
CA ARG A 49 -11.07 7.99 -4.33
C ARG A 49 -9.85 8.50 -5.09
N PHE A 50 -8.92 7.62 -5.45
CA PHE A 50 -7.74 7.97 -6.22
C PHE A 50 -8.03 7.98 -7.71
N SER A 51 -7.12 8.56 -8.50
CA SER A 51 -7.24 8.52 -9.95
C SER A 51 -7.07 7.08 -10.45
N ARG A 52 -7.75 6.74 -11.55
CA ARG A 52 -7.59 5.43 -12.18
C ARG A 52 -6.15 5.18 -12.64
N ALA A 53 -5.44 6.24 -13.04
CA ALA A 53 -4.04 6.17 -13.41
C ALA A 53 -3.16 5.78 -12.21
N ALA A 54 -3.32 6.46 -11.07
CA ALA A 54 -2.58 6.13 -9.85
C ALA A 54 -2.83 4.68 -9.40
N VAL A 55 -4.07 4.21 -9.47
CA VAL A 55 -4.40 2.83 -9.07
C VAL A 55 -3.87 1.77 -10.03
N HIS A 56 -3.80 2.07 -11.32
CA HIS A 56 -3.11 1.19 -12.26
C HIS A 56 -1.59 1.22 -12.06
N GLN A 57 -1.03 2.35 -11.66
CA GLN A 57 0.38 2.44 -11.30
C GLN A 57 0.68 1.57 -10.07
N TRP A 58 -0.07 1.72 -8.98
CA TRP A 58 0.07 0.82 -7.83
C TRP A 58 -0.14 -0.65 -8.22
N LEU A 59 -1.12 -0.99 -9.07
CA LEU A 59 -1.27 -2.38 -9.50
C LEU A 59 -0.04 -2.90 -10.28
N THR A 60 0.62 -2.04 -11.05
CA THR A 60 1.85 -2.34 -11.81
C THR A 60 3.03 -2.54 -10.86
N ASP A 61 3.12 -1.70 -9.84
CA ASP A 61 4.08 -1.78 -8.74
C ASP A 61 3.95 -3.11 -7.97
N TYR A 62 2.72 -3.49 -7.62
CA TYR A 62 2.44 -4.78 -6.98
C TYR A 62 2.85 -5.99 -7.82
N ARG A 63 3.05 -5.83 -9.14
CA ARG A 63 3.51 -6.88 -10.06
C ARG A 63 5.04 -6.90 -10.25
N GLY A 64 5.78 -6.03 -9.57
CA GLY A 64 7.23 -5.95 -9.68
C GLY A 64 7.73 -5.11 -10.86
N ALA A 65 6.87 -4.28 -11.46
CA ALA A 65 7.22 -3.45 -12.61
C ALA A 65 7.47 -2.00 -12.18
N TYR A 66 8.68 -1.73 -11.69
CA TYR A 66 9.03 -0.53 -10.93
C TYR A 66 9.50 0.69 -11.75
N GLY A 67 9.20 0.73 -13.06
CA GLY A 67 9.83 1.67 -14.00
C GLY A 67 9.46 3.16 -13.84
N ASP A 68 8.19 3.48 -13.55
CA ASP A 68 7.66 4.87 -13.51
C ASP A 68 7.23 5.27 -12.08
N ARG A 69 7.95 4.80 -11.06
CA ARG A 69 7.61 5.05 -9.65
C ARG A 69 8.01 6.45 -9.18
N ASP A 70 7.39 6.85 -8.07
CA ASP A 70 7.84 8.03 -7.32
C ASP A 70 9.28 7.80 -6.83
N GLU A 71 10.14 8.79 -7.07
CA GLU A 71 11.59 8.71 -6.82
C GLU A 71 11.98 8.54 -5.36
N ARG A 72 11.02 8.77 -4.44
CA ARG A 72 11.21 8.59 -2.99
C ARG A 72 11.08 7.13 -2.53
N LEU A 73 10.56 6.23 -3.37
CA LEU A 73 10.56 4.79 -3.06
C LEU A 73 11.87 4.17 -3.52
N SER A 74 12.52 3.37 -2.67
CA SER A 74 13.62 2.53 -3.12
C SER A 74 13.11 1.47 -4.12
N GLY A 75 14.00 0.96 -4.97
CA GLY A 75 13.62 0.08 -6.08
C GLY A 75 12.88 -1.20 -5.69
N GLU A 76 12.90 -1.57 -4.41
CA GLU A 76 12.26 -2.78 -3.87
C GLU A 76 11.03 -2.46 -2.98
N GLU A 77 10.68 -1.20 -2.74
CA GLU A 77 9.60 -0.83 -1.82
C GLU A 77 8.21 -0.95 -2.44
N LEU A 78 7.21 -1.29 -1.64
CA LEU A 78 5.82 -1.40 -2.06
C LEU A 78 4.91 -0.80 -1.00
N GLU A 79 4.17 0.23 -1.38
CA GLU A 79 3.14 0.81 -0.52
C GLU A 79 1.97 -0.17 -0.34
N ILE A 80 1.83 -0.67 0.88
CA ILE A 80 0.74 -1.58 1.25
C ILE A 80 -0.49 -0.85 1.79
N THR A 81 -0.29 0.37 2.28
CA THR A 81 -1.37 1.33 2.56
C THR A 81 -0.96 2.75 2.21
N VAL A 82 -1.94 3.56 1.86
CA VAL A 82 -1.74 4.96 1.50
C VAL A 82 -2.63 5.88 2.33
N CYS A 83 -2.21 7.13 2.48
CA CYS A 83 -2.94 8.15 3.21
C CYS A 83 -4.37 8.28 2.67
N ARG A 84 -5.33 8.16 3.57
CA ARG A 84 -6.75 8.23 3.25
C ARG A 84 -7.18 9.55 2.61
N ALA A 85 -6.51 10.65 2.92
CA ALA A 85 -6.86 11.98 2.45
C ALA A 85 -6.36 12.28 1.04
N CYS A 86 -5.09 12.00 0.77
CA CYS A 86 -4.41 12.43 -0.45
C CYS A 86 -3.67 11.30 -1.19
N GLY A 87 -3.42 10.17 -0.54
CA GLY A 87 -2.56 9.10 -1.08
C GLY A 87 -1.09 9.50 -1.23
N ASP A 88 -0.67 10.61 -0.61
CA ASP A 88 0.70 11.11 -0.65
C ASP A 88 1.58 10.35 0.35
N MET A 89 2.81 10.03 -0.06
CA MET A 89 3.76 9.25 0.72
C MET A 89 4.20 9.95 2.01
N ASP A 90 4.29 11.29 2.01
CA ASP A 90 4.70 12.10 3.18
C ASP A 90 3.57 12.28 4.22
N CYS A 91 2.49 11.50 4.08
CA CYS A 91 1.33 11.53 4.97
C CYS A 91 1.16 10.23 5.75
N GLY A 92 2.25 9.46 5.90
CA GLY A 92 2.31 8.24 6.71
C GLY A 92 1.78 7.04 5.95
N ASN A 93 2.39 6.72 4.80
CA ASN A 93 2.06 5.51 4.05
C ASN A 93 2.88 4.34 4.61
N LEU A 94 2.28 3.16 4.76
CA LEU A 94 3.04 1.98 5.17
C LEU A 94 3.55 1.24 3.94
N ALA A 95 4.85 0.98 3.89
CA ALA A 95 5.51 0.23 2.84
C ALA A 95 6.18 -1.03 3.38
N VAL A 96 6.49 -1.95 2.48
CA VAL A 96 7.30 -3.14 2.70
C VAL A 96 8.32 -3.25 1.58
N GLU A 97 9.42 -3.92 1.82
CA GLU A 97 10.27 -4.36 0.73
C GLU A 97 9.75 -5.65 0.11
N VAL A 98 9.94 -5.78 -1.20
CA VAL A 98 9.39 -6.87 -1.99
C VAL A 98 10.47 -7.56 -2.79
N GLU A 99 10.62 -8.85 -2.53
CA GLU A 99 11.44 -9.76 -3.32
C GLU A 99 10.54 -10.75 -4.07
N MET A 100 10.67 -10.84 -5.39
CA MET A 100 9.87 -11.73 -6.23
C MET A 100 10.76 -12.76 -6.92
N THR A 101 10.40 -14.03 -6.78
CA THR A 101 10.99 -15.14 -7.54
C THR A 101 9.94 -15.76 -8.47
N ALA A 102 10.32 -16.84 -9.16
CA ALA A 102 9.38 -17.61 -9.97
C ALA A 102 8.28 -18.27 -9.12
N ASP A 103 8.58 -18.64 -7.88
CA ASP A 103 7.70 -19.45 -7.04
C ASP A 103 7.10 -18.68 -5.86
N THR A 104 7.74 -17.58 -5.44
CA THR A 104 7.35 -16.83 -4.24
C THR A 104 7.35 -15.33 -4.43
N VAL A 105 6.55 -14.65 -3.61
CA VAL A 105 6.65 -13.20 -3.36
C VAL A 105 6.86 -13.03 -1.86
N THR A 106 7.89 -12.29 -1.48
CA THR A 106 8.22 -12.02 -0.08
C THR A 106 8.00 -10.55 0.21
N TRP A 107 7.20 -10.25 1.23
CA TRP A 107 7.12 -8.92 1.83
C TRP A 107 7.90 -8.92 3.13
N ARG A 108 8.77 -7.94 3.34
CA ARG A 108 9.60 -7.84 4.55
C ARG A 108 9.81 -6.40 4.97
N ARG A 109 10.33 -6.22 6.20
CA ARG A 109 10.77 -4.92 6.72
C ARG A 109 9.68 -3.84 6.55
N PRO A 110 8.50 -3.99 7.19
CA PRO A 110 7.49 -2.94 7.16
C PRO A 110 8.08 -1.65 7.72
N HIS A 111 7.85 -0.53 7.05
CA HIS A 111 8.34 0.79 7.45
C HIS A 111 7.41 1.90 6.95
N TRP A 112 7.55 3.09 7.51
CA TRP A 112 6.89 4.28 7.00
C TRP A 112 7.56 4.74 5.70
N ALA A 113 6.80 4.85 4.62
CA ALA A 113 7.31 5.31 3.34
C ALA A 113 7.70 6.79 3.41
N GLY A 114 8.84 7.14 2.82
CA GLY A 114 9.36 8.51 2.81
C GLY A 114 9.91 8.99 4.16
N ASP A 115 10.00 8.12 5.16
CA ASP A 115 10.70 8.39 6.40
C ASP A 115 12.16 7.94 6.25
N ASP A 116 13.05 8.91 6.03
CA ASP A 116 14.51 8.72 6.02
C ASP A 116 15.09 8.78 7.45
N ASP A 117 14.27 9.06 8.47
CA ASP A 117 14.77 9.25 9.82
C ASP A 117 15.08 7.90 10.48
N GLU A 118 16.39 7.63 10.64
CA GLU A 118 16.97 6.73 11.65
C GLU A 118 16.63 7.23 13.06
N ASN A 119 15.34 7.36 13.37
CA ASN A 119 14.92 7.84 14.66
C ASN A 119 15.02 6.67 15.65
N ASP A 120 16.09 6.69 16.44
CA ASP A 120 16.49 5.70 17.47
C ASP A 120 15.54 5.69 18.69
N ASP A 121 14.26 6.00 18.46
CA ASP A 121 13.21 6.00 19.47
C ASP A 121 12.77 4.57 19.78
N GLU A 122 12.42 4.29 21.05
CA GLU A 122 11.92 2.97 21.44
C GLU A 122 10.64 2.64 20.67
N PRO A 123 10.51 1.40 20.15
CA PRO A 123 9.36 1.05 19.34
C PRO A 123 8.05 1.18 20.14
N ASP A 124 7.10 1.95 19.61
CA ASP A 124 5.77 2.17 20.15
C ASP A 124 4.70 1.29 19.45
N ALA A 125 3.46 1.42 19.92
CA ALA A 125 2.34 0.61 19.43
C ALA A 125 1.90 0.94 18.00
N ASN A 126 2.35 2.08 17.46
CA ASN A 126 2.11 2.53 16.10
C ASN A 126 3.29 2.23 15.18
N ASP A 127 4.37 1.60 15.65
CA ASP A 127 5.47 1.27 14.77
C ASP A 127 5.08 0.25 13.69
N PRO A 128 5.57 0.41 12.45
CA PRO A 128 5.36 -0.52 11.35
C PRO A 128 5.62 -1.98 11.71
N GLU A 129 6.69 -2.23 12.47
CA GLU A 129 7.08 -3.56 12.93
C GLU A 129 6.15 -4.14 14.01
N SER A 130 5.48 -3.28 14.77
CA SER A 130 4.44 -3.65 15.75
C SER A 130 3.08 -3.89 15.09
N LEU A 131 2.79 -3.15 14.01
CA LEU A 131 1.51 -3.17 13.32
C LEU A 131 1.41 -4.30 12.28
N PHE A 132 2.50 -4.60 11.57
CA PHE A 132 2.49 -5.53 10.44
C PHE A 132 3.52 -6.66 10.60
N PRO A 133 3.24 -7.88 10.14
CA PRO A 133 4.21 -8.97 10.20
C PRO A 133 5.53 -8.60 9.49
N GLN A 134 6.66 -8.81 10.17
CA GLN A 134 7.98 -8.46 9.63
C GLN A 134 8.39 -9.26 8.39
N LEU A 135 7.78 -10.42 8.17
CA LEU A 135 8.02 -11.30 7.03
C LEU A 135 6.73 -12.02 6.64
N LEU A 136 6.33 -11.87 5.38
CA LEU A 136 5.27 -12.67 4.75
C LEU A 136 5.81 -13.28 3.47
N VAL A 137 5.55 -14.57 3.28
CA VAL A 137 5.91 -15.28 2.06
C VAL A 137 4.64 -15.80 1.43
N PHE A 138 4.41 -15.45 0.17
CA PHE A 138 3.27 -15.88 -0.62
C PHE A 138 3.71 -16.84 -1.71
N ASN A 139 2.83 -17.76 -2.09
CA ASN A 139 2.97 -18.47 -3.36
C ASN A 139 2.74 -17.49 -4.52
N ARG A 140 3.63 -17.51 -5.52
CA ARG A 140 3.59 -16.57 -6.65
C ARG A 140 2.29 -16.64 -7.44
N VAL A 141 1.78 -17.85 -7.71
CA VAL A 141 0.54 -18.04 -8.48
C VAL A 141 -0.68 -17.49 -7.73
N GLN A 142 -0.74 -17.70 -6.41
CA GLN A 142 -1.83 -17.15 -5.58
C GLN A 142 -1.76 -15.63 -5.52
N TYR A 143 -0.57 -15.07 -5.36
CA TYR A 143 -0.35 -13.63 -5.36
C TYR A 143 -0.79 -12.98 -6.67
N ASP A 144 -0.34 -13.51 -7.81
CA ASP A 144 -0.73 -13.00 -9.14
C ASP A 144 -2.25 -13.15 -9.37
N THR A 145 -2.86 -14.22 -8.88
CA THR A 145 -4.32 -14.41 -8.93
C THR A 145 -5.07 -13.32 -8.15
N ALA A 146 -4.59 -12.99 -6.95
CA ALA A 146 -5.16 -11.90 -6.16
C ALA A 146 -5.07 -10.56 -6.91
N LEU A 147 -3.96 -10.26 -7.58
CA LEU A 147 -3.81 -9.05 -8.37
C LEU A 147 -4.69 -9.02 -9.62
N ILE A 148 -4.89 -10.16 -10.29
CA ILE A 148 -5.85 -10.30 -11.39
C ILE A 148 -7.27 -10.02 -10.91
N ASP A 149 -7.65 -10.53 -9.74
CA ASP A 149 -8.97 -10.26 -9.16
C ASP A 149 -9.12 -8.80 -8.75
N ALA A 150 -8.07 -8.18 -8.19
CA ALA A 150 -8.06 -6.75 -7.91
C ALA A 150 -8.29 -5.92 -9.19
N GLU A 151 -7.60 -6.26 -10.29
CA GLU A 151 -7.80 -5.62 -11.58
C GLU A 151 -9.24 -5.74 -12.09
N ARG A 152 -9.86 -6.92 -11.92
CA ARG A 152 -11.28 -7.13 -12.29
C ARG A 152 -12.22 -6.24 -11.49
N PHE A 153 -11.99 -6.06 -10.19
CA PHE A 153 -12.77 -5.13 -9.37
C PHE A 153 -12.56 -3.67 -9.80
N ILE A 154 -11.32 -3.29 -10.08
CA ILE A 154 -10.96 -1.96 -10.59
C ILE A 154 -11.69 -1.69 -11.91
N ALA A 155 -11.70 -2.65 -12.85
CA ALA A 155 -12.30 -2.52 -14.16
C ALA A 155 -13.84 -2.42 -14.16
N ARG A 156 -14.51 -3.08 -13.20
CA ARG A 156 -15.99 -3.09 -13.09
C ARG A 156 -16.56 -1.80 -12.49
N SER A 157 -15.72 -0.99 -11.86
CA SER A 157 -16.16 0.14 -11.03
C SER A 157 -16.27 1.44 -11.83
N ARG A 158 -17.26 2.29 -11.54
CA ARG A 158 -17.38 3.66 -12.09
C ARG A 158 -16.36 4.59 -11.42
N TRP A 159 -15.07 4.39 -11.67
CA TRP A 159 -14.00 5.26 -11.17
C TRP A 159 -14.32 6.73 -11.47
N ARG A 160 -14.07 7.63 -10.51
CA ARG A 160 -14.26 9.07 -10.74
C ARG A 160 -13.45 9.46 -11.98
N ARG A 161 -14.09 10.13 -12.95
CA ARG A 161 -13.34 10.82 -14.01
C ARG A 161 -12.43 11.83 -13.33
N GLN A 162 -11.16 11.84 -13.71
CA GLN A 162 -10.17 12.82 -13.29
C GLN A 162 -10.74 14.22 -13.56
N GLU A 163 -10.88 15.07 -12.55
CA GLU A 163 -10.94 16.51 -12.80
C GLU A 163 -9.55 16.95 -13.27
N PRO A 164 -9.45 17.89 -14.22
CA PRO A 164 -8.20 18.24 -14.86
C PRO A 164 -7.13 18.63 -13.84
N GLU A 165 -5.89 18.31 -14.17
CA GLU A 165 -4.65 18.47 -13.41
C GLU A 165 -4.51 19.79 -12.64
N ALA A 166 -5.14 20.87 -13.12
CA ALA A 166 -5.23 22.17 -12.45
C ALA A 166 -5.88 22.10 -11.05
N ALA A 167 -6.84 21.21 -10.83
CA ALA A 167 -7.48 21.02 -9.52
C ALA A 167 -6.56 20.29 -8.53
N ILE A 168 -5.76 19.34 -9.02
CA ILE A 168 -4.82 18.55 -8.22
C ILE A 168 -3.62 19.41 -7.78
N TRP A 169 -3.13 20.31 -8.64
CA TRP A 169 -2.08 21.27 -8.28
C TRP A 169 -2.55 22.27 -7.21
N LEU A 170 -3.78 22.75 -7.31
CA LEU A 170 -4.37 23.65 -6.31
C LEU A 170 -4.62 22.95 -4.96
N ASP A 171 -5.04 21.69 -4.96
CA ASP A 171 -5.20 20.92 -3.71
C ASP A 171 -3.84 20.55 -3.09
N ARG A 172 -2.83 20.19 -3.90
CA ARG A 172 -1.46 19.97 -3.43
C ARG A 172 -0.85 21.25 -2.84
N LEU A 173 -1.06 22.42 -3.46
CA LEU A 173 -0.63 23.70 -2.91
C LEU A 173 -1.40 24.09 -1.65
N ARG A 174 -2.72 23.89 -1.62
CA ARG A 174 -3.54 24.23 -0.46
C ARG A 174 -3.11 23.43 0.77
N ASN A 175 -2.79 22.15 0.59
CA ASN A 175 -2.31 21.28 1.67
C ASN A 175 -0.86 21.60 2.09
N ARG A 176 -0.02 22.08 1.16
CA ARG A 176 1.33 22.59 1.47
C ARG A 176 1.30 23.91 2.27
N PHE A 177 0.32 24.79 2.00
CA PHE A 177 0.18 26.06 2.72
C PHE A 177 -0.46 25.91 4.11
N MET A 178 -1.35 24.93 4.31
CA MET A 178 -1.93 24.65 5.63
C MET A 178 -0.90 24.13 6.66
N ARG A 179 0.17 23.44 6.21
CA ARG A 179 1.31 23.05 7.09
C ARG A 179 2.16 24.24 7.55
N LEU A 180 2.08 25.40 6.89
CA LEU A 180 2.83 26.60 7.26
C LEU A 180 2.11 27.51 8.28
N TRP A 181 0.84 27.26 8.56
CA TRP A 181 0.02 28.10 9.46
C TRP A 181 -0.23 27.49 10.85
N ASN A 182 0.27 26.27 11.10
CA ASN A 182 0.18 25.58 12.39
C ASN A 182 1.55 25.44 13.10
N LYS A 183 2.46 26.39 12.91
CA LYS A 183 3.66 26.56 13.76
C LYS A 183 3.53 27.79 14.63
#